data_AF-A0A3B9IMR3-F1
#
_entry.id   AF-A0A3B9IMR3-F1
#
_cell.length_a   1.000
_cell.length_b   1.000
_cell.length_c   1.000
_cell.angle_alpha   90.00
_cell.angle_beta   90.00
_cell.angle_gamma   90.00
#
_symmetry.space_group_name_H-M   'P 1'
#
loop_
_entity.id
_entity.type
_entity.pdbx_description
1 polymer ?
#
loop_
_entity_poly.entity_id
_entity_poly.type
_entity_poly.pdbx_seq_one_letter_code
_entity_poly.pdbx_strand_id
1 'polypeptide(L)' 'MPAASRVAKIVMVLGLSAFAFLVTFNNLTDYGSNFAFVSHVLAMDDTFPGNALMWRAITDPIFWHIGY' A
#
# COMPACT_ATOMS: atom_id res chain seq x y z
N MET A 1 0.54 11.17 36.43
CA MET A 1 0.18 10.67 35.07
C MET A 1 -0.95 9.65 35.27
N PRO A 2 -1.54 8.91 34.34
CA PRO A 2 -1.48 8.91 32.88
C PRO A 2 -2.82 8.39 32.28
N ALA A 3 -3.92 8.28 33.04
CA ALA A 3 -4.98 7.33 32.67
C ALA A 3 -5.73 7.77 31.40
N ALA A 4 -6.16 9.03 31.35
CA ALA A 4 -6.76 9.61 30.15
C ALA A 4 -5.78 9.62 28.96
N SER A 5 -4.51 9.98 29.17
CA SER A 5 -3.51 9.98 28.09
C SER A 5 -3.12 8.57 27.62
N ARG A 6 -3.17 7.57 28.50
CA ARG A 6 -2.97 6.15 28.19
C ARG A 6 -4.15 5.60 27.40
N VAL A 7 -5.38 5.87 27.83
CA VAL A 7 -6.59 5.48 27.09
C VAL A 7 -6.60 6.15 25.71
N ALA A 8 -6.28 7.44 25.61
CA ALA A 8 -6.19 8.14 24.33
C ALA A 8 -5.18 7.48 23.38
N LYS A 9 -3.97 7.15 23.87
CA LYS A 9 -2.97 6.42 23.07
C LYS A 9 -3.45 5.03 22.66
N ILE A 10 -4.10 4.29 23.55
CA ILE A 10 -4.66 2.97 23.24
C ILE A 10 -5.70 3.09 22.12
N VAL A 11 -6.64 4.03 22.23
CA VAL A 11 -7.68 4.25 21.21
C VAL A 11 -7.05 4.65 19.87
N MET A 12 -6.04 5.53 19.87
CA MET A 12 -5.35 5.92 18.64
C MET A 12 -4.62 4.75 17.98
N VAL A 13 -3.88 3.95 18.74
CA VAL A 13 -3.17 2.78 18.21
C VAL A 13 -4.17 1.72 17.74
N LEU A 14 -5.25 1.45 18.48
CA LEU A 14 -6.29 0.52 18.07
C LEU A 14 -6.97 0.96 16.76
N GLY A 15 -7.26 2.26 16.61
CA GLY A 15 -7.82 2.81 15.38
C GLY A 15 -6.87 2.62 14.18
N LEU A 16 -5.59 2.94 14.35
CA LEU A 16 -4.58 2.74 13.32
C LEU A 16 -4.41 1.26 12.96
N SER A 17 -4.35 0.38 13.96
CA SER A 17 -4.23 -1.06 13.77
C SER A 17 -5.47 -1.66 13.09
N ALA A 18 -6.67 -1.21 13.44
CA ALA A 18 -7.90 -1.63 12.78
C ALA A 18 -7.92 -1.21 11.30
N PHE A 19 -7.51 0.03 10.99
CA PHE A 19 -7.37 0.49 9.61
C PHE A 19 -6.34 -0.34 8.84
N ALA A 20 -5.14 -0.52 9.40
CA ALA A 20 -4.09 -1.33 8.77
C ALA A 20 -4.55 -2.79 8.56
N PHE A 21 -5.25 -3.37 9.53
CA PHE A 21 -5.81 -4.71 9.40
C PHE A 21 -6.83 -4.80 8.26
N LEU A 22 -7.75 -3.85 8.13
CA LEU A 22 -8.71 -3.82 7.03
C LEU A 22 -8.03 -3.68 5.67
N VAL A 23 -7.00 -2.83 5.58
CA VAL A 23 -6.20 -2.67 4.36
C VAL A 23 -5.51 -3.99 4.00
N THR A 24 -4.82 -4.62 4.96
CA THR A 24 -4.15 -5.92 4.73
C THR A 24 -5.14 -7.02 4.38
N PHE A 25 -6.28 -7.08 5.07
CA PHE A 25 -7.33 -8.05 4.80
C PHE A 25 -7.84 -7.91 3.37
N ASN A 26 -8.19 -6.68 2.94
CA ASN A 26 -8.64 -6.41 1.57
C ASN A 26 -7.60 -6.82 0.53
N ASN A 27 -6.33 -6.46 0.75
CA ASN A 27 -5.23 -6.84 -0.14
C ASN A 27 -5.10 -8.36 -0.25
N LEU A 28 -5.16 -9.09 0.87
CA LEU A 28 -5.06 -10.54 0.84
C LEU A 28 -6.28 -11.23 0.19
N THR A 29 -7.50 -10.76 0.48
CA THR A 29 -8.73 -11.40 -0.03
C THR A 29 -9.02 -11.08 -1.48
N ASP A 30 -8.62 -9.90 -1.95
CA ASP A 30 -8.74 -9.47 -3.35
C ASP A 30 -7.35 -9.17 -3.92
N TYR A 31 -6.48 -10.18 -3.87
CA TYR A 31 -5.11 -10.06 -4.34
C TYR A 31 -5.03 -9.61 -5.80
N GLY A 32 -5.85 -10.19 -6.68
CA GLY A 32 -5.78 -9.93 -8.12
C GLY A 32 -5.99 -8.47 -8.48
N SER A 33 -7.02 -7.83 -7.92
CA SER A 33 -7.32 -6.42 -8.21
C SER A 33 -6.26 -5.49 -7.64
N ASN A 34 -5.81 -5.74 -6.40
CA ASN A 34 -4.78 -4.91 -5.76
C ASN A 34 -3.40 -5.11 -6.42
N PHE A 35 -3.07 -6.33 -6.85
CA PHE A 35 -1.83 -6.62 -7.57
C PHE A 35 -1.79 -5.90 -8.92
N ALA A 36 -2.91 -5.86 -9.65
CA ALA A 36 -3.00 -5.11 -10.90
C ALA A 36 -2.73 -3.61 -10.69
N PHE A 37 -3.25 -3.03 -9.61
CA PHE A 37 -2.93 -1.65 -9.23
C PHE A 37 -1.42 -1.46 -8.96
N VAL A 38 -0.81 -2.34 -8.16
CA VAL A 38 0.63 -2.29 -7.84
C VAL A 38 1.48 -2.45 -9.11
N SER A 39 1.12 -3.36 -10.02
CA SER A 39 1.88 -3.56 -11.26
C SER A 39 1.85 -2.32 -12.15
N HIS A 40 0.70 -1.64 -12.29
CA HIS A 40 0.61 -0.40 -13.08
C HIS A 40 1.43 0.74 -12.46
N VAL A 41 1.38 0.89 -11.13
CA VAL A 41 2.18 1.89 -10.41
C VAL A 41 3.68 1.65 -10.61
N LEU A 42 4.13 0.40 -10.48
CA LEU A 42 5.54 0.03 -10.64
C LEU A 42 6.00 0.09 -12.10
N ALA A 43 5.16 -0.31 -13.04
CA ALA A 43 5.43 -0.22 -14.48
C ALA A 43 5.38 1.21 -15.00
N MET A 44 4.74 2.13 -14.28
CA MET A 44 4.54 3.54 -14.67
C MET A 44 3.83 3.69 -16.03
N ASP A 45 3.02 2.71 -16.41
CA ASP A 45 2.43 2.60 -17.75
C ASP A 45 1.23 3.52 -17.99
N ASP A 46 0.61 4.04 -16.92
CA ASP A 46 -0.45 5.06 -16.98
C ASP A 46 0.05 6.48 -16.62
N THR A 47 1.37 6.73 -16.75
CA THR A 47 1.93 8.07 -16.55
C THR A 47 1.89 8.92 -17.83
N PHE A 48 2.05 10.25 -17.68
CA PHE A 48 1.97 11.17 -18.83
C PHE A 48 3.02 10.83 -19.91
N PRO A 49 2.66 10.95 -21.21
CA PRO A 49 3.62 10.77 -22.30
C PRO A 49 4.84 11.68 -22.15
N GLY A 50 6.03 11.13 -22.39
CA GLY A 50 7.29 11.88 -22.28
C GLY A 50 7.77 12.12 -20.85
N ASN A 51 7.24 11.39 -19.85
CA ASN A 51 7.72 11.45 -18.48
C ASN A 51 9.22 11.16 -18.40
N ALA A 52 10.02 12.15 -17.97
CA ALA A 52 11.47 12.06 -17.86
C ALA A 52 11.95 11.01 -16.84
N LEU A 53 11.06 10.49 -15.99
CA LEU A 53 11.37 9.54 -14.93
C LEU A 53 11.13 8.07 -15.32
N MET A 54 10.77 7.79 -16.58
CA MET A 54 10.48 6.41 -17.04
C MET A 54 11.66 5.43 -16.90
N TRP A 55 12.89 5.92 -16.74
CA TRP A 55 14.04 5.07 -16.43
C TRP A 55 13.93 4.35 -15.07
N ARG A 56 12.98 4.76 -14.21
CA ARG A 56 12.67 4.13 -12.92
C ARG A 56 11.58 3.06 -13.01
N ALA A 57 10.96 2.88 -14.16
CA ALA A 57 9.89 1.90 -14.34
C ALA A 57 10.43 0.49 -14.07
N ILE A 58 9.71 -0.26 -13.25
CA ILE A 58 9.99 -1.65 -12.94
C ILE A 58 9.00 -2.48 -13.75
N THR A 59 9.47 -3.20 -14.76
CA THR A 59 8.61 -3.93 -15.72
C THR A 59 8.66 -5.44 -15.55
N ASP A 60 9.51 -5.96 -14.66
CA ASP A 60 9.60 -7.39 -14.38
C ASP A 60 8.57 -7.79 -13.32
N PRO A 61 7.66 -8.75 -13.62
CA PRO A 61 6.62 -9.19 -12.70
C PRO A 61 7.12 -9.72 -11.35
N ILE A 62 8.33 -10.26 -11.29
CA ILE A 62 8.92 -10.76 -10.03
C ILE A 62 9.04 -9.60 -9.03
N PHE A 63 9.48 -8.43 -9.50
CA PHE A 63 9.62 -7.26 -8.62
C PHE A 63 8.26 -6.65 -8.25
N TRP A 64 7.21 -6.86 -9.05
CA TRP A 64 5.85 -6.49 -8.65
C TRP A 64 5.35 -7.34 -7.48
N HIS A 65 5.60 -8.66 -7.52
CA HIS A 65 5.25 -9.56 -6.43
C HIS A 65 6.07 -9.29 -5.16
N ILE A 66 7.32 -8.84 -5.28
CA ILE A 66 8.15 -8.41 -4.14
C ILE A 66 7.67 -7.07 -3.56
N GLY A 67 7.17 -6.17 -4.41
CA GLY A 67 6.68 -4.85 -4.01
C GLY A 67 5.27 -4.86 -3.40
N TYR A 68 4.54 -5.97 -3.55
CA TYR A 68 3.23 -6.21 -2.96
C TYR A 68 3.36 -6.79 -1.55
#